data_AF-A0AAJ2X0W6-F1
#
_entry.id   AF-A0AAJ2X0W6-F1
#
_cell.length_a   1.000
_cell.length_b   1.000
_cell.length_c   1.000
_cell.angle_alpha   90.00
_cell.angle_beta   90.00
_cell.angle_gamma   90.00
#
_symmetry.space_group_name_H-M   'P 1'
#
loop_
_entity.id
_entity.type
_entity.pdbx_description
1 polymer ?
#
loop_
_entity_poly.entity_id
_entity_poly.type
_entity_poly.pdbx_seq_one_letter_code
_entity_poly.pdbx_strand_id
1 'polypeptide(L)'
;MNADVISATAVEDKAMLALQEKLDRLLAKAKPAKRELTQQYFRDLYPRLEVHLASGKLLKDVLAAFNELTQAKVCARTFNEMLDQERARRDDAGNPVCCAACGQPLKAFRPKVSDSLSESADFPLTDTE
;
A
#
# COMPACT_ATOMS: atom_id res chain seq x y z
N MET A 1 54.90 18.89 4.58
CA MET A 1 54.33 17.64 5.12
C MET A 1 52.82 17.66 4.87
N ASN A 2 52.34 17.33 3.67
CA ASN A 2 50.89 17.33 3.31
C ASN A 2 50.56 16.39 2.13
N ALA A 3 51.43 15.43 1.81
CA ALA A 3 51.20 14.49 0.71
C ALA A 3 50.47 13.21 1.16
N ASP A 4 50.67 12.80 2.42
CA ASP A 4 50.10 11.56 2.96
C ASP A 4 48.59 11.63 3.22
N VAL A 5 48.05 12.82 3.54
CA VAL A 5 46.62 12.99 3.83
C VAL A 5 45.75 12.89 2.57
N ILE A 6 46.27 13.34 1.41
CA ILE A 6 45.54 13.31 0.13
C ILE A 6 45.46 11.87 -0.42
N SER A 7 46.45 11.02 -0.10
CA SER A 7 46.47 9.63 -0.56
C SER A 7 45.52 8.73 0.22
N ALA A 8 45.23 9.03 1.49
CA ALA A 8 44.32 8.24 2.31
C ALA A 8 42.86 8.42 1.86
N THR A 9 42.42 9.67 1.64
CA THR A 9 41.05 9.97 1.21
C THR A 9 40.74 9.43 -0.19
N ALA A 10 41.70 9.49 -1.12
CA ALA A 10 41.53 8.95 -2.47
C ALA A 10 41.43 7.42 -2.51
N VAL A 11 41.98 6.72 -1.51
CA VAL A 11 41.87 5.25 -1.37
C VAL A 11 40.53 4.89 -0.72
N GLU A 12 40.08 5.67 0.27
CA GLU A 12 38.77 5.54 0.89
C GLU A 12 37.63 5.79 -0.12
N ASP A 13 37.75 6.81 -0.97
CA ASP A 13 36.76 7.10 -2.03
C ASP A 13 36.67 5.97 -3.06
N LYS A 14 37.81 5.39 -3.45
CA LYS A 14 37.84 4.23 -4.36
C LYS A 14 37.25 2.98 -3.71
N ALA A 15 37.52 2.75 -2.43
CA ALA A 15 36.95 1.64 -1.68
C ALA A 15 35.43 1.80 -1.49
N MET A 16 34.96 3.03 -1.27
CA MET A 16 33.53 3.37 -1.16
C MET A 16 32.81 3.15 -2.50
N LEU A 17 33.38 3.61 -3.61
CA LEU A 17 32.83 3.38 -4.94
C LEU A 17 32.79 1.89 -5.31
N ALA A 18 33.84 1.13 -5.00
CA ALA A 18 33.87 -0.31 -5.22
C ALA A 18 32.83 -1.06 -4.37
N LEU A 19 32.58 -0.61 -3.13
CA LEU A 19 31.52 -1.15 -2.29
C LEU A 19 30.14 -0.83 -2.86
N GLN A 20 29.91 0.40 -3.31
CA GLN A 20 28.66 0.82 -3.95
C GLN A 20 28.37 -0.01 -5.20
N GLU A 21 29.35 -0.17 -6.09
CA GLU A 21 29.20 -0.96 -7.30
C GLU A 21 28.92 -2.45 -7.00
N LYS A 22 29.54 -2.98 -5.93
CA LYS A 22 29.28 -4.35 -5.47
C LYS A 22 27.85 -4.50 -4.94
N LEU A 23 27.36 -3.52 -4.18
CA LEU A 23 25.99 -3.50 -3.68
C LEU A 23 24.99 -3.41 -4.84
N ASP A 24 25.21 -2.51 -5.81
CA ASP A 24 24.36 -2.37 -6.99
C ASP A 24 24.30 -3.65 -7.82
N ARG A 25 25.45 -4.35 -7.99
CA ARG A 25 25.50 -5.66 -8.65
C ARG A 25 24.75 -6.74 -7.86
N LEU A 26 24.77 -6.71 -6.53
CA LEU A 26 24.03 -7.67 -5.70
C LEU A 26 22.53 -7.39 -5.75
N LEU A 27 22.12 -6.12 -5.72
CA LEU A 27 20.73 -5.70 -5.89
C LEU A 27 20.20 -6.05 -7.28
N ALA A 28 20.99 -5.82 -8.34
CA ALA A 28 20.60 -6.17 -9.71
C ALA A 28 20.49 -7.70 -9.92
N LYS A 29 21.23 -8.50 -9.16
CA LYS A 29 21.15 -9.98 -9.19
C LYS A 29 20.04 -10.53 -8.31
N ALA A 30 19.61 -9.77 -7.30
CA ALA A 30 18.47 -10.14 -6.48
C ALA A 30 17.22 -10.02 -7.35
N LYS A 31 16.67 -11.16 -7.78
CA LYS A 31 15.34 -11.18 -8.38
C LYS A 31 14.37 -10.65 -7.31
N PRO A 32 13.59 -9.60 -7.61
CA PRO A 32 12.61 -9.12 -6.65
C PRO A 32 11.72 -10.31 -6.27
N ALA A 33 11.46 -10.44 -4.97
CA ALA A 33 10.61 -11.52 -4.51
C ALA A 33 9.27 -11.40 -5.23
N LYS A 34 8.61 -12.52 -5.57
CA LYS A 34 7.29 -12.50 -6.22
C LYS A 34 6.31 -11.57 -5.47
N ARG A 35 6.43 -11.50 -4.14
CA ARG A 35 5.68 -10.59 -3.27
C ARG A 35 5.96 -9.11 -3.56
N GLU A 36 7.20 -8.71 -3.80
CA GLU A 36 7.57 -7.32 -4.10
C GLU A 36 7.02 -6.91 -5.47
N LEU A 37 7.12 -7.80 -6.47
CA LEU A 37 6.48 -7.58 -7.78
C LEU A 37 4.97 -7.40 -7.65
N THR A 38 4.29 -8.26 -6.87
CA THR A 38 2.84 -8.10 -6.63
C THR A 38 2.51 -6.77 -5.96
N GLN A 39 3.33 -6.33 -4.99
CA GLN A 39 3.15 -5.02 -4.36
C GLN A 39 3.36 -3.86 -5.34
N GLN A 40 4.36 -3.97 -6.22
CA GLN A 40 4.61 -2.95 -7.23
C GLN A 40 3.44 -2.85 -8.22
N TYR A 41 2.99 -3.99 -8.78
CA TYR A 41 1.81 -4.03 -9.63
C TYR A 41 0.56 -3.48 -8.93
N PHE A 42 0.39 -3.78 -7.64
CA PHE A 42 -0.72 -3.23 -6.87
C PHE A 42 -0.67 -1.71 -6.80
N ARG A 43 0.50 -1.11 -6.53
CA ARG A 43 0.66 0.36 -6.46
C ARG A 43 0.34 1.03 -7.80
N ASP A 44 0.80 0.43 -8.89
CA ASP A 44 0.57 0.95 -10.24
C ASP A 44 -0.92 0.91 -10.60
N LEU A 45 -1.62 -0.15 -10.19
CA LEU A 45 -3.04 -0.35 -10.48
C LEU A 45 -3.96 0.35 -9.47
N TYR A 46 -3.45 0.71 -8.29
CA TYR A 46 -4.24 1.22 -7.16
C TYR A 46 -5.21 2.35 -7.52
N PRO A 47 -4.84 3.40 -8.30
CA PRO A 47 -5.79 4.45 -8.68
C PRO A 47 -7.03 3.91 -9.39
N ARG A 48 -6.87 2.89 -10.23
CA ARG A 48 -8.00 2.24 -10.95
C ARG A 48 -8.81 1.36 -10.02
N LEU A 49 -8.14 0.60 -9.15
CA LEU A 49 -8.80 -0.25 -8.15
C LEU A 49 -9.69 0.58 -7.23
N GLU A 50 -9.19 1.71 -6.73
CA GLU A 50 -9.92 2.59 -5.81
C GLU A 50 -11.15 3.23 -6.49
N VAL A 51 -11.05 3.62 -7.76
CA VAL A 51 -12.19 4.12 -8.54
C VAL A 51 -13.27 3.05 -8.72
N HIS A 52 -12.88 1.80 -8.98
CA HIS A 52 -13.84 0.71 -9.10
C HIS A 52 -14.54 0.40 -7.77
N LEU A 53 -13.80 0.38 -6.66
CA LEU A 53 -14.37 0.19 -5.33
C LEU A 53 -15.31 1.34 -4.94
N ALA A 54 -14.93 2.58 -5.22
CA ALA A 54 -15.76 3.75 -4.95
C ALA A 54 -17.02 3.83 -5.83
N SER A 55 -16.99 3.26 -7.03
CA SER A 55 -18.18 3.15 -7.90
C SER A 55 -19.13 2.00 -7.51
N GLY A 56 -18.83 1.28 -6.42
CA GLY A 56 -19.70 0.25 -5.86
C GLY A 56 -19.45 -1.16 -6.41
N LYS A 57 -18.33 -1.38 -7.13
CA LYS A 57 -17.93 -2.75 -7.49
C LYS A 57 -17.58 -3.55 -6.24
N LEU A 58 -17.97 -4.83 -6.24
CA LEU A 58 -17.70 -5.71 -5.11
C LEU A 58 -16.20 -5.97 -5.01
N LEU A 59 -15.67 -5.92 -3.77
CA LEU A 59 -14.27 -6.20 -3.47
C LEU A 59 -13.81 -7.54 -4.06
N LYS A 60 -14.68 -8.56 -4.03
CA LYS A 60 -14.38 -9.90 -4.56
C LYS A 60 -14.09 -9.89 -6.06
N ASP A 61 -14.81 -9.07 -6.82
CA ASP A 61 -14.67 -9.00 -8.28
C ASP A 61 -13.41 -8.22 -8.65
N VAL A 62 -13.13 -7.13 -7.92
CA VAL A 62 -11.89 -6.34 -8.06
C VAL A 62 -10.66 -7.18 -7.70
N LEU A 63 -10.73 -7.97 -6.63
CA LEU A 63 -9.68 -8.88 -6.23
C LEU A 63 -9.46 -10.00 -7.26
N ALA A 64 -10.52 -10.59 -7.78
CA ALA A 64 -10.43 -11.64 -8.80
C ALA A 64 -9.71 -11.12 -10.05
N ALA A 65 -10.11 -9.94 -10.54
CA ALA A 65 -9.47 -9.29 -11.68
C ALA A 65 -7.99 -8.95 -11.39
N PHE A 66 -7.67 -8.49 -10.18
CA PHE A 66 -6.28 -8.23 -9.78
C PHE A 66 -5.43 -9.50 -9.79
N ASN A 67 -5.93 -10.59 -9.22
CA ASN A 67 -5.24 -11.88 -9.18
C ASN A 67 -5.02 -12.45 -10.58
N GLU A 68 -6.00 -12.31 -11.47
CA GLU A 68 -5.89 -12.73 -12.87
C GLU A 68 -4.83 -11.91 -13.62
N LEU A 69 -4.86 -10.59 -13.50
CA LEU A 69 -3.93 -9.68 -14.18
C LEU A 69 -2.48 -9.84 -13.70
N THR A 70 -2.29 -9.99 -12.40
CA THR A 70 -0.95 -10.11 -11.79
C THR A 70 -0.45 -11.56 -11.70
N GLN A 71 -1.27 -12.52 -12.12
CA GLN A 71 -1.07 -13.96 -11.91
C GLN A 71 -0.72 -14.29 -10.44
N ALA A 72 -1.22 -13.49 -9.51
CA ALA A 72 -1.02 -13.63 -8.08
C ALA A 72 -2.16 -14.41 -7.44
N LYS A 73 -1.94 -14.90 -6.22
CA LYS A 73 -2.96 -15.55 -5.40
C LYS A 73 -3.12 -14.81 -4.08
N VAL A 74 -3.50 -13.54 -4.16
CA VAL A 74 -3.74 -12.70 -2.99
C VAL A 74 -5.12 -13.02 -2.43
N CYS A 75 -5.21 -13.25 -1.12
CA CYS A 75 -6.48 -13.45 -0.43
C CYS A 75 -7.12 -12.10 -0.05
N ALA A 76 -8.44 -12.09 0.18
CA ALA A 76 -9.19 -10.87 0.48
C ALA A 76 -8.65 -10.11 1.70
N ARG A 77 -8.18 -10.82 2.73
CA ARG A 77 -7.55 -10.20 3.90
C ARG A 77 -6.30 -9.41 3.50
N THR A 78 -5.37 -10.06 2.79
CA THR A 78 -4.11 -9.42 2.35
C THR A 78 -4.39 -8.25 1.41
N PHE A 79 -5.39 -8.38 0.54
CA PHE A 79 -5.76 -7.31 -0.38
C PHE A 79 -6.34 -6.09 0.35
N ASN A 80 -7.16 -6.28 1.38
CA ASN A 80 -7.62 -5.17 2.23
C ASN A 80 -6.46 -4.51 2.97
N GLU A 81 -5.54 -5.29 3.54
CA GLU A 81 -4.33 -4.75 4.19
C GLU A 81 -3.50 -3.91 3.20
N MET A 82 -3.38 -4.35 1.94
CA MET A 82 -2.68 -3.61 0.88
C MET A 82 -3.40 -2.30 0.52
N LEU A 83 -4.75 -2.31 0.44
CA LEU A 83 -5.55 -1.10 0.21
C LEU A 83 -5.35 -0.09 1.35
N ASP A 84 -5.47 -0.52 2.60
CA ASP A 84 -5.36 0.36 3.76
C ASP A 84 -3.96 0.97 3.89
N GLN A 85 -2.92 0.18 3.64
CA GLN A 85 -1.54 0.68 3.61
C GLN A 85 -1.30 1.72 2.50
N GLU A 86 -1.87 1.50 1.31
CA GLU A 86 -1.70 2.43 0.19
C GLU A 86 -2.52 3.71 0.36
N ARG A 87 -3.71 3.62 0.96
CA ARG A 87 -4.51 4.77 1.40
C ARG A 87 -3.73 5.63 2.39
N ALA A 88 -3.26 5.03 3.49
CA ALA A 88 -2.49 5.72 4.51
C ALA A 88 -1.23 6.39 3.93
N ARG A 89 -0.46 5.68 3.09
CA ARG A 89 0.70 6.25 2.40
C ARG A 89 0.38 7.49 1.58
N ARG A 90 -0.76 7.49 0.89
CA ARG A 90 -1.18 8.60 0.02
C ARG A 90 -1.77 9.76 0.79
N ASP A 91 -2.49 9.48 1.87
CA ASP A 91 -2.98 10.51 2.79
C ASP A 91 -1.79 11.22 3.47
N ASP A 92 -0.80 10.47 3.95
CA ASP A 92 0.44 11.01 4.53
C ASP A 92 1.26 11.82 3.51
N ALA A 93 1.28 11.39 2.25
CA ALA A 93 1.95 12.10 1.16
C ALA A 93 1.13 13.29 0.60
N GLY A 94 -0.09 13.51 1.08
CA GLY A 94 -0.98 14.54 0.57
C GLY A 94 -1.44 14.32 -0.88
N ASN A 95 -1.43 13.08 -1.37
CA ASN A 95 -1.84 12.70 -2.73
C ASN A 95 -2.97 11.65 -2.72
N PRO A 96 -4.15 11.98 -2.17
CA PRO A 96 -5.29 11.07 -2.15
C PRO A 96 -5.79 10.80 -3.58
N VAL A 97 -6.38 9.63 -3.80
CA VAL A 97 -7.06 9.35 -5.08
C VAL A 97 -8.35 10.13 -5.12
N CYS A 98 -8.45 11.09 -6.04
CA CYS A 98 -9.67 11.87 -6.25
C CYS A 98 -10.56 11.26 -7.34
N CYS A 99 -11.87 11.44 -7.20
CA CYS A 99 -12.83 11.09 -8.22
C CYS A 99 -12.63 11.98 -9.46
N ALA A 100 -12.55 11.39 -10.65
CA ALA A 100 -12.45 12.15 -11.89
C ALA A 100 -13.69 13.00 -12.21
N ALA A 101 -14.86 12.64 -11.67
CA ALA A 101 -16.12 13.34 -11.95
C ALA A 101 -16.39 14.52 -10.99
N CYS A 102 -16.08 14.38 -9.70
CA CYS A 102 -16.37 15.41 -8.69
C CYS A 102 -15.13 16.04 -8.04
N GLY A 103 -13.93 15.55 -8.34
CA GLY A 103 -12.67 16.07 -7.78
C GLY A 103 -12.45 15.80 -6.28
N GLN A 104 -13.44 15.22 -5.60
CA GLN A 104 -13.36 14.90 -4.17
C GLN A 104 -12.50 13.65 -3.94
N PRO A 105 -11.76 13.58 -2.82
CA PRO A 105 -11.04 12.37 -2.43
C PRO A 105 -12.01 11.21 -2.28
N LEU A 106 -11.68 10.06 -2.88
CA LEU A 106 -12.48 8.85 -2.77
C LEU A 106 -12.48 8.40 -1.31
N LYS A 107 -13.67 8.33 -0.70
CA LYS A 107 -13.80 7.77 0.64
C LYS A 107 -13.39 6.31 0.60
N ALA A 108 -12.52 5.92 1.53
CA ALA A 108 -12.10 4.55 1.70
C ALA A 108 -13.33 3.64 1.74
N PHE A 109 -13.47 2.77 0.74
CA PHE A 109 -14.48 1.72 0.81
C PHE A 109 -14.06 0.79 1.95
N ARG A 110 -14.76 0.91 3.08
CA ARG A 110 -14.71 -0.07 4.15
C ARG A 110 -15.89 -1.00 3.92
N PRO A 111 -15.67 -2.30 3.66
CA PRO A 111 -16.78 -3.23 3.68
C PRO A 111 -17.45 -3.06 5.05
N LYS A 112 -18.71 -2.63 5.04
CA LYS A 112 -19.53 -2.62 6.25
C LYS A 112 -19.57 -4.06 6.72
N VAL A 113 -18.76 -4.38 7.73
CA VAL A 113 -19.11 -5.47 8.63
C VAL A 113 -20.44 -5.02 9.17
N SER A 114 -21.51 -5.68 8.74
CA SER A 114 -22.82 -5.49 9.31
C SER A 114 -22.70 -5.84 10.80
N ASP A 115 -22.48 -4.83 11.63
CA ASP A 115 -22.80 -4.80 13.05
C ASP A 115 -24.33 -4.93 13.16
N SER A 116 -24.82 -6.12 12.86
CA SER A 116 -26.13 -6.57 13.30
C SER A 116 -25.85 -7.36 14.57
N LEU A 117 -25.76 -6.67 15.72
CA LEU A 117 -26.10 -7.17 17.07
C LEU A 117 -25.78 -6.10 18.13
N SER A 118 -26.78 -5.29 18.49
CA SER A 118 -27.14 -4.99 19.89
C SER A 118 -28.30 -3.99 19.91
N GLU A 119 -29.47 -4.51 19.54
CA GLU A 119 -30.72 -4.05 20.13
C GLU A 119 -30.68 -4.50 21.60
N SER A 120 -30.36 -3.59 22.51
CA SER A 120 -30.58 -3.79 23.94
C SER A 120 -31.35 -2.59 24.46
N ALA A 121 -32.63 -2.86 24.64
CA ALA A 121 -33.69 -2.09 25.26
C ALA A 121 -33.24 -0.93 26.17
N ASP A 122 -33.68 0.27 25.80
CA ASP A 122 -33.90 1.37 26.72
C ASP A 122 -35.41 1.67 26.66
N PHE A 123 -36.17 1.08 27.59
CA PHE A 123 -37.54 1.48 27.88
C PHE A 123 -37.67 1.77 29.39
N PRO A 124 -38.51 2.74 29.75
CA PRO A 124 -38.20 3.72 30.79
C PRO A 124 -38.72 3.33 32.18
N LEU A 125 -38.13 3.98 33.18
CA LEU A 125 -38.68 4.17 34.52
C LEU A 125 -40.21 4.39 34.47
N THR A 126 -40.94 3.57 35.22
CA THR A 126 -42.17 4.04 35.88
C THR A 126 -42.15 3.59 37.33
N ASP A 127 -41.91 4.58 38.21
CA ASP A 127 -42.39 4.59 39.59
C ASP A 127 -43.85 4.15 39.66
N THR A 128 -44.19 3.31 40.64
CA THR A 128 -45.52 3.36 41.25
C THR A 128 -45.41 2.91 42.70
N GLU A 129 -46.09 3.69 43.54
CA GLU A 129 -46.13 3.77 45.01
C GLU A 129 -46.24 2.45 45.80
#